data_AF-A0AAD7WXN6-F1
#
_entry.id   AF-A0AAD7WXN6-F1
#
_cell.length_a   1.000
_cell.length_b   1.000
_cell.length_c   1.000
_cell.angle_alpha   90.00
_cell.angle_beta   90.00
_cell.angle_gamma   90.00
#
_symmetry.space_group_name_H-M   'P 1'
#
loop_
_entity.id
_entity.type
_entity.pdbx_description
1 polymer ?
#
loop_
_entity_poly.entity_id
_entity_poly.type
_entity_poly.pdbx_seq_one_letter_code
_entity_poly.pdbx_strand_id
1 'polypeptide(L)'
;MYRLPYSFNCFPAACKTYYETVRRNFRFSQPDLAVEAEAVKNAARSRQRRKRLLEARQSVLVPDDMDFWRGVTIDLMSDEEDCIQEGVSGWIVRPPFFRSEELSNLCARLQDCLDSNPKYTATHRRRLPVVGAHSDRMPPTAYPSEAAERHLNPLLMPQAPARYRL
;
A
#
# COMPACT_ATOMS: atom_id res chain seq x y z
N MET A 1 -22.71 37.61 -24.07
CA MET A 1 -21.33 37.54 -23.55
C MET A 1 -21.10 36.14 -23.00
N TYR A 2 -20.33 35.30 -23.71
CA TYR A 2 -19.97 33.96 -23.23
C TYR A 2 -18.68 34.05 -22.40
N ARG A 3 -18.77 33.75 -21.10
CA ARG A 3 -17.62 33.67 -20.20
C ARG A 3 -17.05 32.27 -20.29
N LEU A 4 -15.91 32.10 -20.98
CA LEU A 4 -15.18 30.82 -20.99
C LEU A 4 -14.56 30.56 -19.60
N PRO A 5 -14.83 29.42 -18.94
CA PRO A 5 -14.23 29.09 -17.67
C PRO A 5 -12.93 28.30 -17.91
N TYR A 6 -11.92 28.93 -18.52
CA TYR A 6 -10.59 28.34 -18.58
C TYR A 6 -9.65 29.15 -17.71
N SER A 7 -9.33 28.57 -16.55
CA SER A 7 -8.29 29.06 -15.65
C SER A 7 -6.97 29.11 -16.42
N PHE A 8 -6.51 30.33 -16.75
CA PHE A 8 -5.30 30.64 -17.52
C PHE A 8 -4.00 30.05 -16.91
N ASN A 9 -4.05 29.55 -15.68
CA ASN A 9 -2.91 29.01 -14.94
C ASN A 9 -2.69 27.50 -15.09
N CYS A 10 -3.58 26.76 -15.78
CA CYS A 10 -3.40 25.31 -15.95
C CYS A 10 -2.33 24.95 -16.99
N PHE A 11 -2.12 25.81 -17.99
CA PHE A 11 -1.21 25.55 -19.11
C PHE A 11 0.28 25.58 -18.69
N PRO A 12 0.78 26.58 -17.95
CA PRO A 12 2.16 26.58 -17.48
C PRO A 12 2.46 25.41 -16.53
N ALA A 13 1.50 25.03 -15.67
CA ALA A 13 1.64 23.90 -14.77
C ALA A 13 1.73 22.56 -15.53
N ALA A 14 0.90 22.36 -16.55
CA ALA A 14 0.94 21.17 -17.40
C ALA A 14 2.24 21.08 -18.23
N CYS A 15 2.73 22.21 -18.75
CA CYS A 15 4.02 22.22 -19.44
C CYS A 15 5.16 21.85 -18.49
N LYS A 16 5.16 22.39 -17.26
CA LYS A 16 6.17 22.07 -16.26
C LYS A 16 6.21 20.59 -15.91
N THR A 17 5.05 19.97 -15.63
CA THR A 17 4.98 18.54 -15.32
C THR A 17 5.41 17.66 -16.50
N TYR A 18 5.08 18.06 -17.73
CA TYR A 18 5.56 17.38 -18.94
C TYR A 18 7.09 17.38 -19.01
N TYR A 19 7.73 18.55 -18.93
CA TYR A 19 9.19 18.64 -19.03
C TYR A 19 9.90 17.94 -17.85
N GLU A 20 9.35 18.01 -16.64
CA GLU A 20 9.86 17.26 -15.49
C GLU A 20 9.80 15.74 -15.72
N THR A 21 8.73 15.26 -16.35
CA THR A 21 8.57 13.84 -16.71
C THR A 21 9.59 13.42 -17.76
N VAL A 22 9.75 14.21 -18.83
CA VAL A 22 10.74 13.94 -19.89
C VAL A 22 12.16 13.89 -19.31
N ARG A 23 12.51 14.88 -18.49
CA ARG A 23 13.83 14.93 -17.81
C ARG A 23 14.06 13.72 -16.91
N ARG A 24 13.05 13.32 -16.13
CA ARG A 24 13.12 12.13 -15.27
C ARG A 24 13.32 10.86 -16.09
N ASN A 25 12.56 10.70 -17.17
CA ASN A 25 12.65 9.52 -18.05
C ASN A 25 14.02 9.43 -18.73
N PHE A 26 14.55 10.56 -19.22
CA PHE A 26 15.90 10.61 -19.81
C PHE A 26 16.98 10.26 -18.78
N ARG A 27 16.85 10.72 -17.54
CA ARG A 27 17.75 10.34 -16.45
C ARG A 27 17.70 8.82 -16.22
N PHE A 28 16.51 8.24 -16.13
CA PHE A 28 16.33 6.80 -15.90
C PHE A 28 16.58 5.92 -17.13
N SER A 29 16.79 6.49 -18.32
CA SER A 29 17.24 5.73 -19.49
C SER A 29 18.76 5.55 -19.54
N GLN A 30 19.51 6.21 -18.66
CA GLN A 30 20.96 6.03 -18.55
C GLN A 30 21.29 4.65 -17.96
N PRO A 31 22.28 3.92 -18.50
CA PRO A 31 22.61 2.56 -18.05
C PRO A 31 23.02 2.52 -16.57
N ASP A 32 23.74 3.53 -16.10
CA ASP A 32 24.21 3.64 -14.71
C ASP A 32 23.06 3.72 -13.70
N LEU A 33 21.88 4.15 -14.14
CA LEU A 33 20.69 4.33 -13.31
C LEU A 33 19.63 3.25 -13.57
N ALA A 34 19.91 2.24 -14.38
CA ALA A 34 18.94 1.20 -14.74
C ALA A 34 18.40 0.45 -13.52
N VAL A 35 19.27 0.14 -12.55
CA VAL A 35 18.88 -0.53 -11.30
C VAL A 35 17.97 0.36 -10.46
N GLU A 36 18.31 1.64 -10.31
CA GLU A 36 17.48 2.61 -9.57
C GLU A 36 16.13 2.83 -10.27
N ALA A 37 16.13 2.92 -11.60
CA ALA A 37 14.91 3.05 -12.39
C ALA A 37 13.97 1.86 -12.17
N GLU A 38 14.50 0.64 -12.15
CA GLU A 38 13.71 -0.57 -11.91
C GLU A 38 13.21 -0.64 -10.46
N ALA A 39 14.04 -0.26 -9.49
CA ALA A 39 13.62 -0.14 -8.10
C ALA A 39 12.46 0.84 -7.92
N VAL A 40 12.51 2.02 -8.57
CA VAL A 40 11.42 3.02 -8.53
C VAL A 40 10.15 2.48 -9.18
N LYS A 41 10.25 1.80 -10.32
CA LYS A 41 9.10 1.16 -10.99
C LYS A 41 8.47 0.09 -10.10
N ASN A 42 9.29 -0.74 -9.46
CA ASN A 42 8.82 -1.80 -8.57
C ASN A 42 8.18 -1.23 -7.30
N ALA A 43 8.75 -0.17 -6.72
CA ALA A 43 8.16 0.53 -5.58
C ALA A 43 6.79 1.16 -5.93
N ALA A 44 6.67 1.80 -7.10
CA ALA A 44 5.41 2.36 -7.59
C ALA A 44 4.35 1.25 -7.82
N ARG A 45 4.76 0.13 -8.41
CA ARG A 45 3.90 -1.04 -8.64
C ARG A 45 3.41 -1.64 -7.31
N SER A 46 4.31 -1.86 -6.34
CA SER A 46 3.96 -2.35 -5.00
C SER A 46 2.95 -1.41 -4.32
N ARG A 47 3.22 -0.10 -4.33
CA ARG A 47 2.30 0.89 -3.74
C ARG A 47 0.91 0.85 -4.40
N GLN A 48 0.84 0.72 -5.72
CA GLN A 48 -0.44 0.60 -6.43
C GLN A 48 -1.18 -0.69 -6.06
N ARG A 49 -0.47 -1.83 -5.92
CA ARG A 49 -1.06 -3.09 -5.45
C ARG A 49 -1.63 -2.96 -4.05
N ARG A 50 -0.87 -2.40 -3.10
CA ARG A 50 -1.34 -2.12 -1.73
C ARG A 50 -2.58 -1.22 -1.71
N LYS A 51 -2.64 -0.20 -2.55
CA LYS A 51 -3.83 0.65 -2.70
C LYS A 51 -5.06 -0.17 -3.14
N ARG A 52 -4.92 -0.97 -4.20
CA ARG A 52 -6.03 -1.83 -4.67
C ARG A 52 -6.44 -2.87 -3.64
N LEU A 53 -5.48 -3.42 -2.89
CA LEU A 53 -5.75 -4.38 -1.81
C LEU A 53 -6.55 -3.73 -0.67
N LEU A 54 -6.20 -2.50 -0.29
CA LEU A 54 -6.96 -1.73 0.70
C LEU A 54 -8.41 -1.53 0.24
N GLU A 55 -8.60 -1.07 -1.00
CA GLU A 55 -9.93 -0.82 -1.59
C GLU A 55 -10.76 -2.11 -1.69
N ALA A 56 -10.13 -3.22 -2.10
CA ALA A 56 -10.81 -4.53 -2.19
C ALA A 56 -11.23 -5.04 -0.82
N ARG A 57 -10.40 -4.89 0.22
CA ARG A 57 -10.76 -5.28 1.58
C ARG A 57 -11.86 -4.39 2.15
N GLN A 58 -11.81 -3.09 1.84
CA GLN A 58 -12.83 -2.15 2.28
C GLN A 58 -14.21 -2.45 1.69
N SER A 59 -14.30 -3.03 0.48
CA SER A 59 -15.58 -3.33 -0.15
C SER A 59 -16.33 -4.52 0.46
N VAL A 60 -15.65 -5.36 1.26
CA VAL A 60 -16.22 -6.52 1.94
C VAL A 60 -16.29 -6.35 3.47
N LEU A 61 -16.04 -5.14 3.97
CA LEU A 61 -16.16 -4.85 5.39
C LEU A 61 -17.60 -4.99 5.87
N VAL A 62 -17.78 -5.59 7.03
CA VAL A 62 -19.04 -5.59 7.77
C VAL A 62 -19.09 -4.38 8.72
N PRO A 63 -20.30 -3.89 9.10
CA PRO A 63 -20.45 -2.72 9.96
C PRO A 63 -19.64 -2.80 11.27
N ASP A 64 -19.61 -3.98 11.90
CA ASP A 64 -18.91 -4.20 13.17
C ASP A 64 -17.39 -3.99 13.08
N ASP A 65 -16.81 -4.22 11.90
CA ASP A 65 -15.37 -4.06 11.67
C ASP A 65 -15.01 -2.63 11.24
N MET A 66 -15.98 -1.76 10.94
CA MET A 66 -15.71 -0.43 10.38
C MET A 66 -14.98 0.49 11.35
N ASP A 67 -15.31 0.43 12.64
CA ASP A 67 -14.66 1.28 13.65
C ASP A 67 -13.22 0.86 13.89
N PHE A 68 -12.95 -0.44 13.84
CA PHE A 68 -11.58 -0.95 13.85
C PHE A 68 -10.86 -0.57 12.55
N TRP A 69 -11.48 -0.70 11.38
CA TRP A 69 -10.86 -0.34 10.10
C TRP A 69 -10.56 1.17 9.95
N ARG A 70 -11.18 2.02 10.78
CA ARG A 70 -11.02 3.47 10.71
C ARG A 70 -9.56 3.89 10.95
N GLY A 71 -8.96 4.49 9.93
CA GLY A 71 -7.57 4.95 9.97
C GLY A 71 -6.58 3.94 9.38
N VAL A 72 -7.02 2.76 8.94
CA VAL A 72 -6.16 1.82 8.21
C VAL A 72 -5.72 2.44 6.88
N THR A 73 -4.41 2.47 6.63
CA THR A 73 -3.81 3.06 5.42
C THR A 73 -3.18 2.00 4.51
N ILE A 74 -2.79 2.42 3.30
CA ILE A 74 -2.08 1.57 2.32
C ILE A 74 -0.78 0.96 2.86
N ASP A 75 -0.18 1.56 3.89
CA ASP A 75 1.09 1.10 4.45
C ASP A 75 0.93 -0.10 5.37
N LEU A 76 -0.27 -0.32 5.92
CA LEU A 76 -0.62 -1.49 6.71
C LEU A 76 -1.01 -2.71 5.85
N MET A 77 -1.16 -2.51 4.54
CA MET A 77 -1.44 -3.60 3.61
C MET A 77 -0.18 -4.42 3.33
N SER A 78 -0.37 -5.71 3.07
CA SER A 78 0.71 -6.63 2.69
C SER A 78 1.27 -6.28 1.31
N ASP A 79 2.57 -6.51 1.11
CA ASP A 79 3.16 -6.44 -0.22
C ASP A 79 2.77 -7.67 -1.03
N GLU A 80 2.51 -7.45 -2.31
CA GLU A 80 2.13 -8.47 -3.27
C GLU A 80 3.16 -8.49 -4.40
N GLU A 81 3.92 -9.58 -4.51
CA GLU A 81 4.98 -9.75 -5.50
C GLU A 81 4.68 -10.89 -6.46
N ASP A 82 5.06 -10.72 -7.72
CA ASP A 82 4.88 -11.77 -8.71
C ASP A 82 5.82 -12.93 -8.39
N CYS A 83 5.26 -14.13 -8.23
CA CYS A 83 6.02 -15.34 -8.01
C CYS A 83 5.41 -16.52 -8.77
N ILE A 84 6.24 -17.52 -9.03
CA ILE A 84 5.82 -18.83 -9.49
C ILE A 84 6.27 -19.80 -8.41
N GLN A 85 5.32 -20.35 -7.66
CA GLN A 85 5.58 -21.36 -6.63
C GLN A 85 5.00 -22.68 -7.12
N GLU A 86 5.83 -23.71 -7.21
CA GLU A 86 5.42 -25.06 -7.65
C GLU A 86 4.66 -25.08 -8.99
N GLY A 87 5.05 -24.22 -9.93
CA GLY A 87 4.39 -24.10 -11.24
C GLY A 87 3.09 -23.29 -11.23
N VAL A 88 2.63 -22.81 -10.08
CA VAL A 88 1.47 -21.93 -9.95
C VAL A 88 1.95 -20.48 -9.91
N SER A 89 1.59 -19.70 -10.94
CA SER A 89 1.80 -18.26 -10.93
C SER A 89 0.82 -17.60 -9.95
N GLY A 90 1.33 -16.84 -9.00
CA GLY A 90 0.51 -16.14 -8.02
C GLY A 90 1.21 -14.91 -7.46
N TRP A 91 0.54 -14.28 -6.50
CA TRP A 91 1.13 -13.19 -5.74
C TRP A 91 1.59 -13.70 -4.39
N ILE A 92 2.89 -13.66 -4.14
CA ILE A 92 3.42 -13.82 -2.79
C ILE A 92 2.93 -12.65 -1.96
N VAL A 93 2.30 -12.96 -0.84
CA VAL A 93 1.80 -11.96 0.12
C VAL A 93 2.74 -11.90 1.31
N ARG A 94 3.38 -10.74 1.53
CA ARG A 94 4.24 -10.49 2.71
C ARG A 94 3.63 -9.40 3.59
N PRO A 95 3.12 -9.74 4.79
CA PRO A 95 2.55 -8.75 5.69
C PRO A 95 3.64 -7.85 6.32
N PRO A 96 3.36 -6.56 6.57
CA PRO A 96 4.30 -5.70 7.28
C PRO A 96 4.52 -6.18 8.72
N PHE A 97 5.77 -6.19 9.18
CA PHE A 97 6.13 -6.66 10.52
C PHE A 97 5.56 -5.79 11.66
N PHE A 98 5.33 -4.51 11.38
CA PHE A 98 4.83 -3.53 12.34
C PHE A 98 3.31 -3.56 12.53
N ARG A 99 2.59 -4.41 11.80
CA ARG A 99 1.13 -4.52 11.90
C ARG A 99 0.74 -5.41 13.08
N SER A 100 -0.26 -4.97 13.85
CA SER A 100 -0.84 -5.74 14.95
C SER A 100 -1.36 -7.10 14.48
N GLU A 101 -1.38 -8.07 15.39
CA GLU A 101 -1.97 -9.39 15.13
C GLU A 101 -3.48 -9.28 14.81
N GLU A 102 -4.21 -8.46 15.56
CA GLU A 102 -5.65 -8.22 15.36
C GLU A 102 -5.97 -7.74 13.93
N LEU A 103 -5.26 -6.72 13.45
CA LEU A 103 -5.41 -6.25 12.06
C LEU A 103 -4.97 -7.30 11.03
N SER A 104 -3.99 -8.15 11.36
CA SER A 104 -3.60 -9.25 10.48
C SER A 104 -4.71 -10.30 10.36
N ASN A 105 -5.37 -10.63 11.47
CA ASN A 105 -6.51 -11.55 11.52
C ASN A 105 -7.72 -10.99 10.75
N LEU A 106 -8.03 -9.71 10.93
CA LEU A 106 -9.06 -9.03 10.14
C LEU A 106 -8.73 -9.08 8.65
N CYS A 107 -7.50 -8.75 8.26
CA CYS A 107 -7.07 -8.81 6.86
C CYS A 107 -7.18 -10.21 6.25
N ALA A 108 -6.92 -11.27 7.04
CA ALA A 108 -7.07 -12.65 6.61
C ALA A 108 -8.55 -12.98 6.38
N ARG A 109 -9.43 -12.67 7.34
CA ARG A 109 -10.87 -12.90 7.21
C ARG A 109 -11.49 -12.15 6.03
N LEU A 110 -11.11 -10.89 5.81
CA LEU A 110 -11.56 -10.14 4.63
C LEU A 110 -11.03 -10.75 3.32
N GLN A 111 -9.82 -11.32 3.34
CA GLN A 111 -9.28 -12.04 2.18
C GLN A 111 -10.08 -13.31 1.89
N ASP A 112 -10.46 -14.07 2.91
CA ASP A 112 -11.29 -15.27 2.77
C ASP A 112 -12.67 -14.93 2.18
N CYS A 113 -13.27 -13.80 2.59
CA CYS A 113 -14.51 -13.29 2.00
C CYS A 113 -14.35 -12.96 0.50
N LEU A 114 -13.22 -12.35 0.12
CA LEU A 114 -12.92 -12.04 -1.29
C LEU A 114 -12.69 -13.32 -2.11
N ASP A 115 -11.95 -14.28 -1.57
CA ASP A 115 -11.61 -15.53 -2.27
C ASP A 115 -12.84 -16.46 -2.38
N SER A 116 -13.82 -16.31 -1.49
CA SER A 116 -15.12 -16.98 -1.61
C SER A 116 -16.00 -16.41 -2.73
N ASN A 117 -15.69 -15.22 -3.25
CA ASN A 117 -16.47 -14.59 -4.32
C ASN A 117 -15.96 -15.01 -5.70
N PRO A 118 -16.75 -15.77 -6.50
CA PRO A 118 -16.31 -16.29 -7.79
C PRO A 118 -16.02 -15.18 -8.82
N LYS A 119 -16.69 -14.02 -8.73
CA LYS A 119 -16.41 -12.89 -9.63
C LYS A 119 -15.04 -12.27 -9.33
N TYR A 120 -14.68 -12.25 -8.05
CA TYR A 120 -13.39 -11.72 -7.61
C TYR A 120 -12.26 -12.65 -8.05
N THR A 121 -12.38 -13.95 -7.79
CA THR A 121 -11.35 -14.95 -8.14
C THR A 121 -11.15 -15.12 -9.64
N ALA A 122 -12.18 -14.90 -10.46
CA ALA A 122 -12.05 -14.93 -11.92
C ALA A 122 -11.21 -13.77 -12.49
N THR A 123 -11.13 -12.64 -11.78
CA THR A 123 -10.47 -11.41 -12.25
C THR A 123 -9.15 -11.13 -11.56
N HIS A 124 -8.94 -11.70 -10.38
CA HIS A 124 -7.76 -11.44 -9.54
C HIS A 124 -6.81 -12.63 -9.54
N ARG A 125 -5.52 -12.33 -9.44
CA ARG A 125 -4.50 -13.37 -9.28
C ARG A 125 -4.64 -14.03 -7.91
N ARG A 126 -4.42 -15.34 -7.89
CA ARG A 126 -4.36 -16.11 -6.64
C ARG A 126 -3.26 -15.56 -5.74
N ARG A 127 -3.60 -15.34 -4.48
CA ARG A 127 -2.66 -14.97 -3.43
C ARG A 127 -2.08 -16.22 -2.79
N LEU A 128 -0.76 -16.23 -2.66
CA LEU A 128 0.02 -17.29 -2.07
C LEU A 128 0.62 -16.74 -0.77
N PRO A 129 0.03 -17.07 0.40
CA PRO A 129 0.60 -16.67 1.67
C PRO A 129 1.96 -17.36 1.84
N VAL A 130 3.01 -16.57 2.10
CA VAL A 130 4.32 -17.12 2.45
C VAL A 130 4.41 -17.24 3.96
N VAL A 131 4.69 -18.46 4.44
CA VAL A 131 4.90 -18.72 5.86
C VAL A 131 6.18 -18.02 6.31
N GLY A 132 6.06 -17.06 7.23
CA GLY A 132 7.18 -16.50 8.01
C GLY A 132 7.96 -15.31 7.41
N ALA A 133 7.70 -14.90 6.16
CA ALA A 133 8.40 -13.75 5.57
C ALA A 133 7.58 -12.46 5.70
N HIS A 134 7.99 -11.59 6.63
CA HIS A 134 7.47 -10.23 6.72
C HIS A 134 8.04 -9.34 5.60
N SER A 135 7.37 -8.23 5.32
CA SER A 135 7.92 -7.18 4.48
C SER A 135 9.08 -6.46 5.18
N ASP A 136 10.13 -6.11 4.44
CA ASP A 136 11.27 -5.32 4.94
C ASP A 136 10.96 -3.81 5.10
N ARG A 137 9.71 -3.40 4.82
CA ARG A 137 9.30 -2.00 4.92
C ARG A 137 9.31 -1.49 6.36
N MET A 138 9.82 -0.29 6.55
CA MET A 138 9.70 0.43 7.81
C MET A 138 8.27 0.94 8.06
N PRO A 139 7.86 1.11 9.32
CA PRO A 139 6.59 1.72 9.68
C PRO A 139 6.48 3.16 9.15
N PRO A 140 5.25 3.65 8.88
CA PRO A 140 5.04 5.04 8.47
C PRO A 140 5.59 6.03 9.49
N THR A 141 6.29 7.07 9.02
CA THR A 141 6.85 8.12 9.88
C THR A 141 5.77 8.94 10.60
N ALA A 142 4.60 9.08 9.98
CA ALA A 142 3.46 9.79 10.54
C ALA A 142 2.24 8.86 10.51
N TYR A 143 1.71 8.54 11.69
CA TYR A 143 0.49 7.76 11.85
C TYR A 143 -0.26 8.26 13.09
N PRO A 144 -1.61 8.43 13.03
CA PRO A 144 -2.36 8.97 14.17
C PRO A 144 -2.23 8.07 15.39
N SER A 145 -1.85 8.62 16.54
CA SER A 145 -1.58 7.83 17.77
C SER A 145 -2.74 6.94 18.19
N GLU A 146 -3.98 7.43 18.09
CA GLU A 146 -5.20 6.67 18.44
C GLU A 146 -5.45 5.45 17.52
N ALA A 147 -5.09 5.55 16.24
CA ALA A 147 -5.17 4.41 15.32
C ALA A 147 -3.94 3.50 15.48
N ALA A 148 -2.81 4.07 15.90
CA ALA A 148 -1.55 3.37 16.07
C ALA A 148 -1.61 2.33 17.18
N GLU A 149 -2.24 2.66 18.32
CA GLU A 149 -2.46 1.74 19.44
C GLU A 149 -3.26 0.48 19.04
N ARG A 150 -4.14 0.61 18.02
CA ARG A 150 -4.99 -0.48 17.54
C ARG A 150 -4.36 -1.28 16.40
N HIS A 151 -3.62 -0.62 15.51
CA HIS A 151 -3.18 -1.22 14.24
C HIS A 151 -1.71 -1.59 14.18
N LEU A 152 -0.89 -1.00 15.06
CA LEU A 152 0.53 -1.26 15.11
C LEU A 152 0.87 -2.22 16.25
N ASN A 153 1.91 -3.00 16.05
CA ASN A 153 2.43 -3.85 17.10
C ASN A 153 2.98 -2.98 18.25
N PRO A 154 2.54 -3.17 19.50
CA PRO A 154 2.97 -2.37 20.65
C PRO A 154 4.49 -2.32 20.84
N LEU A 155 5.19 -3.40 20.48
CA LEU A 155 6.65 -3.51 20.60
C LEU A 155 7.41 -2.58 19.63
N LEU A 156 6.72 -2.02 18.64
CA LEU A 156 7.28 -1.20 17.56
C LEU A 156 6.74 0.23 17.57
N MET A 157 5.92 0.58 18.57
CA MET A 157 5.51 1.95 18.82
C MET A 157 6.74 2.77 19.26
N PRO A 158 6.97 3.99 18.73
CA PRO A 158 7.93 4.90 19.33
C PRO A 158 7.51 5.15 20.77
N GLN A 159 8.33 4.74 21.74
CA GLN A 159 8.05 5.02 23.15
C GLN A 159 7.88 6.52 23.32
N ALA A 160 6.75 6.94 23.89
CA ALA A 160 6.55 8.33 24.25
C ALA A 160 7.77 8.77 25.09
N PRO A 161 8.40 9.92 24.81
CA PRO A 161 9.51 10.37 25.63
C PRO A 161 9.01 10.45 27.06
N ALA A 162 9.71 9.74 27.96
CA ALA A 162 9.40 9.72 29.37
C ALA A 162 9.20 11.16 29.83
N ARG A 163 7.98 11.52 30.18
CA ARG A 163 7.69 12.80 30.80
C ARG A 163 8.40 12.77 32.14
N TYR A 164 9.61 13.33 32.20
CA TYR A 164 10.27 13.65 33.45
C TYR A 164 9.31 14.56 34.22
N ARG A 165 8.66 14.01 35.26
CA ARG A 165 8.03 14.84 36.29
C ARG A 165 9.18 15.49 37.06
N LEU A 166 9.31 16.80 36.92
CA LEU A 166 9.99 17.64 37.91
C LEU A 166 9.09 17.78 39.14
#